data_AF-A0A7Z9KX62-F1
#
_entry.id   AF-A0A7Z9KX62-F1
#
_cell.length_a   1.000
_cell.length_b   1.000
_cell.length_c   1.000
_cell.angle_alpha   90.00
_cell.angle_beta   90.00
_cell.angle_gamma   90.00
#
_symmetry.space_group_name_H-M   'P 1'
#
loop_
_entity.id
_entity.type
_entity.pdbx_description
1 polymer ?
#
loop_
_entity_poly.entity_id
_entity_poly.type
_entity_poly.pdbx_seq_one_letter_code
_entity_poly.pdbx_strand_id
1 'polypeptide(L)'
;MDIEASWITDNDSVPPEFTEVVDRLRAFLSSDDIVAEAAALSDQSPSVLLPLIDVLLTAKDATRLTAIKTAGPSKVVRKACGKAIHRLKAQGVSVSESAARVGSLTYVKEDLSSYLGTPLAMGLRMVILSGRCDGAVTSCYAVLHESEGVDQLMAVKDPSRSRLRKIIREIESQPNGEIPVRFVECPPELARQRIQQSIAVHRAKGRALPTDYSHIKPLIDGDGLIHGHPVFAELGALDEQLIARSAELLGHRTSDGYKHGPADRSLLTRDLQLEIHQRLTNAAESPVVLDDVQRRERIQLELEHIVRDLFHVEHRALCAERLLDTAFVLAKTGQVEVASIAAVTARALHSENANPLEIPWACQSIYGLVDVDRVAQGLPPEEHVHGPDFNHGQVHAQEHGHVHGPGCDHG
;
A
#
# COMPACT_ATOMS: atom_id res chain seq x y z
N MET A 1 44.96 23.25 -4.17
CA MET A 1 45.16 24.72 -4.16
C MET A 1 44.90 25.15 -2.75
N ASP A 2 45.95 25.23 -1.94
CA ASP A 2 45.87 25.81 -0.60
C ASP A 2 45.82 27.33 -0.78
N ILE A 3 44.60 27.87 -0.75
CA ILE A 3 44.37 29.30 -0.73
C ILE A 3 44.56 29.73 0.72
N GLU A 4 45.72 30.28 1.05
CA GLU A 4 45.94 30.90 2.36
C GLU A 4 44.90 32.01 2.58
N ALA A 5 44.18 31.95 3.69
CA ALA A 5 43.08 32.86 4.04
C ALA A 5 43.53 34.30 4.38
N SER A 6 44.77 34.69 4.03
CA SER A 6 45.38 35.98 4.38
C SER A 6 44.73 37.18 3.66
N TRP A 7 44.12 36.98 2.49
CA TRP A 7 43.45 38.04 1.72
C TRP A 7 42.10 38.49 2.30
N ILE A 8 41.51 37.74 3.23
CA ILE A 8 40.24 38.16 3.86
C ILE A 8 40.46 39.38 4.78
N THR A 9 41.67 39.50 5.34
CA THR A 9 42.04 40.57 6.29
C THR A 9 42.84 41.72 5.68
N ASP A 10 43.42 41.55 4.49
CA ASP A 10 44.29 42.56 3.84
C ASP A 10 43.62 43.13 2.57
N ASN A 11 43.51 44.45 2.46
CA ASN A 11 42.64 45.10 1.47
C ASN A 11 43.28 45.23 0.08
N ASP A 12 44.60 45.19 0.00
CA ASP A 12 45.34 45.54 -1.23
C ASP A 12 45.59 44.35 -2.18
N SER A 13 45.09 43.16 -1.85
CA SER A 13 45.42 41.91 -2.57
C SER A 13 44.23 41.06 -3.01
N VAL A 14 43.00 41.58 -2.90
CA VAL A 14 41.77 40.86 -3.31
C VAL A 14 41.54 41.03 -4.82
N PRO A 15 41.50 39.95 -5.62
CA PRO A 15 41.16 40.06 -7.04
C PRO A 15 39.75 40.63 -7.23
N PRO A 16 39.50 41.50 -8.23
CA PRO A 16 38.23 42.19 -8.41
C PRO A 16 37.00 41.28 -8.46
N GLU A 17 37.15 40.06 -8.97
CA GLU A 17 36.10 39.05 -9.07
C GLU A 17 35.67 38.46 -7.71
N PHE A 18 36.48 38.62 -6.65
CA PHE A 18 36.17 38.16 -5.30
C PHE A 18 35.71 39.27 -4.36
N THR A 19 35.89 40.55 -4.72
CA THR A 19 35.60 41.71 -3.87
C THR A 19 34.20 41.67 -3.24
N GLU A 20 33.17 41.34 -4.04
CA GLU A 20 31.79 41.26 -3.54
C GLU A 20 31.62 40.16 -2.48
N VAL A 21 32.27 39.01 -2.67
CA VAL A 21 32.23 37.89 -1.71
C VAL A 21 32.98 38.26 -0.44
N VAL A 22 34.13 38.92 -0.56
CA VAL A 22 34.94 39.35 0.59
C VAL A 22 34.19 40.39 1.43
N ASP A 23 33.58 41.38 0.80
CA ASP A 23 32.83 42.43 1.48
C ASP A 23 31.63 41.85 2.24
N ARG A 24 30.95 40.85 1.67
CA ARG A 24 29.87 40.13 2.34
C ARG A 24 30.37 39.27 3.50
N LEU A 25 31.52 38.60 3.35
CA LEU A 25 32.13 37.86 4.46
C LEU A 25 32.55 38.80 5.59
N ARG A 26 33.04 40.00 5.27
CA ARG A 26 33.37 41.03 6.26
C ARG A 26 32.12 41.58 6.95
N ALA A 27 31.05 41.83 6.19
CA ALA A 27 29.75 42.21 6.75
C ALA A 27 29.25 41.13 7.72
N PHE A 28 29.29 39.86 7.33
CA PHE A 28 28.94 38.73 8.19
C PHE A 28 29.77 38.65 9.47
N LEU A 29 31.09 38.83 9.35
CA LEU A 29 32.00 38.83 10.50
C LEU A 29 31.80 40.05 11.41
N SER A 30 31.17 41.11 10.91
CA SER A 30 30.85 42.33 11.66
C SER A 30 29.40 42.37 12.15
N SER A 31 28.57 41.41 11.72
CA SER A 31 27.14 41.36 12.02
C SER A 31 26.86 40.78 13.39
N ASP A 32 25.90 41.41 14.09
CA ASP A 32 25.35 40.93 15.36
C ASP A 32 24.26 39.85 15.12
N ASP A 33 23.60 39.83 13.94
CA ASP A 33 22.59 38.84 13.57
C ASP A 33 23.14 37.78 12.60
N ILE A 34 24.03 36.97 13.16
CA ILE A 34 24.75 35.89 12.49
C ILE A 34 23.80 34.88 11.82
N VAL A 35 22.61 34.67 12.38
CA VAL A 35 21.67 33.66 11.88
C VAL A 35 20.99 34.14 10.59
N ALA A 36 20.51 35.38 10.57
CA ALA A 36 19.89 35.97 9.39
C ALA A 36 20.88 36.06 8.22
N GLU A 37 22.13 36.48 8.47
CA GLU A 37 23.12 36.58 7.41
C GLU A 37 23.66 35.22 6.93
N ALA A 38 23.79 34.23 7.81
CA ALA A 38 24.16 32.87 7.40
C ALA A 38 23.11 32.27 6.46
N ALA A 39 21.82 32.55 6.70
CA ALA A 39 20.73 32.15 5.82
C ALA A 39 20.78 32.89 4.48
N ALA A 40 21.02 34.20 4.49
CA ALA A 40 21.14 34.99 3.26
C ALA A 40 22.33 34.56 2.39
N LEU A 41 23.49 34.26 2.99
CA LEU A 41 24.67 33.73 2.30
C LEU A 41 24.44 32.30 1.76
N SER A 42 23.72 31.49 2.52
CA SER A 42 23.32 30.13 2.16
C SER A 42 22.48 30.09 0.89
N ASP A 43 21.49 30.97 0.75
CA ASP A 43 20.56 30.95 -0.38
C ASP A 43 21.21 31.38 -1.70
N GLN A 44 22.24 32.22 -1.63
CA GLN A 44 22.86 32.80 -2.82
C GLN A 44 24.08 31.99 -3.29
N SER A 45 24.94 31.55 -2.37
CA SER A 45 26.20 30.85 -2.72
C SER A 45 26.64 29.85 -1.63
N PRO A 46 26.08 28.62 -1.60
CA PRO A 46 26.41 27.60 -0.59
C PRO A 46 27.89 27.21 -0.51
N SER A 47 28.65 27.40 -1.59
CA SER A 47 30.09 27.10 -1.68
C SER A 47 30.95 28.05 -0.82
N VAL A 48 30.48 29.26 -0.54
CA VAL A 48 31.20 30.29 0.24
C VAL A 48 31.24 29.95 1.74
N LEU A 49 30.29 29.14 2.21
CA LEU A 49 30.21 28.75 3.63
C LEU A 49 31.36 27.82 4.06
N LEU A 50 31.97 27.07 3.15
CA LEU A 50 33.07 26.15 3.51
C LEU A 50 34.36 26.88 3.90
N PRO A 51 34.89 27.82 3.09
CA PRO A 51 36.01 28.67 3.51
C PRO A 51 35.73 29.47 4.78
N LEU A 52 34.50 29.98 4.94
CA LEU A 52 34.10 30.71 6.14
C LEU A 52 34.19 29.84 7.41
N ILE A 53 33.83 28.55 7.33
CA ILE A 53 33.98 27.62 8.46
C ILE A 53 35.45 27.50 8.88
N ASP A 54 36.39 27.46 7.93
CA ASP A 54 37.82 27.37 8.24
C ASP A 54 38.35 28.68 8.85
N VAL A 55 37.86 29.83 8.40
CA VAL A 55 38.15 31.15 9.01
C VAL A 55 37.64 31.20 10.45
N LEU A 56 36.39 30.81 10.70
CA LEU A 56 35.80 30.81 12.04
C LEU A 56 36.46 29.78 12.97
N LEU A 57 36.89 28.64 12.44
CA LEU A 57 37.70 27.65 13.17
C LEU A 57 39.03 28.26 13.62
N THR A 58 39.71 28.99 12.72
CA THR A 58 40.98 29.67 13.03
C THR A 58 40.79 30.77 14.07
N ALA A 59 39.70 31.54 13.96
CA ALA A 59 39.32 32.57 14.92
C ALA A 59 38.77 32.03 16.25
N LYS A 60 38.57 30.71 16.37
CA LYS A 60 37.96 30.03 17.53
C LYS A 60 36.54 30.53 17.87
N ASP A 61 35.79 30.97 16.87
CA ASP A 61 34.42 31.49 17.03
C ASP A 61 33.39 30.36 17.02
N ALA A 62 33.28 29.69 18.16
CA ALA A 62 32.37 28.57 18.35
C ALA A 62 30.89 28.96 18.25
N THR A 63 30.55 30.21 18.59
CA THR A 63 29.19 30.74 18.56
C THR A 63 28.69 30.81 17.11
N ARG A 64 29.48 31.43 16.22
CA ARG A 64 29.13 31.53 14.80
C ARG A 64 29.11 30.19 14.09
N LEU A 65 30.05 29.29 14.40
CA LEU A 65 30.03 27.92 13.87
C LEU A 65 28.76 27.14 14.26
N THR A 66 28.27 27.34 15.48
CA THR A 66 27.04 26.71 15.96
C THR A 66 25.81 27.27 15.25
N ALA A 67 25.76 28.59 15.05
CA ALA A 67 24.70 29.24 14.27
C ALA A 67 24.64 28.72 12.83
N ILE A 68 25.79 28.65 12.13
CA ILE A 68 25.86 28.10 10.76
C ILE A 68 25.50 26.62 10.74
N LYS A 69 25.89 25.82 11.75
CA LYS A 69 25.49 24.41 11.83
C LYS A 69 23.96 24.24 11.94
N THR A 70 23.30 25.12 12.67
CA THR A 70 21.84 25.07 12.86
C THR A 70 21.09 25.58 11.63
N ALA A 71 21.53 26.69 11.04
CA ALA A 71 20.88 27.32 9.88
C ALA A 71 21.32 26.73 8.52
N GLY A 72 22.40 25.94 8.50
CA GLY A 72 23.07 25.55 7.26
C GLY A 72 22.20 24.73 6.29
N PRO A 73 22.16 25.08 5.00
CA PRO A 73 21.21 24.54 4.02
C PRO A 73 21.51 23.09 3.64
N SER A 74 22.79 22.72 3.65
CA SER A 74 23.27 21.45 3.10
C SER A 74 23.86 20.54 4.17
N LYS A 75 23.75 19.23 3.94
CA LYS A 75 24.37 18.19 4.80
C LYS A 75 25.89 18.34 4.86
N VAL A 76 26.51 18.84 3.78
CA VAL A 76 27.96 19.04 3.68
C VAL A 76 28.41 20.16 4.63
N VAL A 77 27.75 21.32 4.60
CA VAL A 77 28.03 22.47 5.48
C VAL A 77 27.83 22.09 6.95
N ARG A 78 26.72 21.44 7.28
CA ARG A 78 26.43 20.98 8.66
C ARG A 78 27.48 20.00 9.18
N LYS A 79 27.96 19.08 8.33
CA LYS A 79 29.04 18.14 8.68
C LYS A 79 30.38 18.83 8.86
N ALA A 80 30.70 19.83 8.03
CA ALA A 80 31.92 20.64 8.16
C ALA A 80 31.93 21.45 9.47
N CYS A 81 30.83 22.16 9.80
CA CYS A 81 30.70 22.85 11.10
C CYS A 81 30.83 21.89 12.28
N GLY A 82 30.22 20.69 12.19
CA GLY A 82 30.34 19.67 13.23
C GLY A 82 31.78 19.23 13.49
N LYS A 83 32.58 19.04 12.43
CA LYS A 83 34.01 18.74 12.53
C LYS A 83 34.80 19.92 13.11
N ALA A 84 34.52 21.14 12.68
CA ALA A 84 35.18 22.35 13.19
C ALA A 84 34.93 22.54 14.69
N ILE A 85 33.67 22.43 15.13
CA ILE A 85 33.28 22.50 16.55
C ILE A 85 34.00 21.41 17.37
N HIS A 86 34.09 20.18 16.85
CA HIS A 86 34.82 19.10 17.53
C HIS A 86 36.31 19.41 17.68
N ARG A 87 36.94 19.99 16.65
CA ARG A 87 38.34 20.45 16.72
C ARG A 87 38.52 21.54 17.77
N LEU A 88 37.61 22.52 17.85
CA LEU A 88 37.64 23.56 18.88
C LEU A 88 37.54 22.99 20.29
N LYS A 89 36.64 22.02 20.52
CA LYS A 89 36.55 21.31 21.80
C LYS A 89 37.84 20.58 22.16
N ALA A 90 38.46 19.90 21.19
CA ALA A 90 39.75 19.22 21.38
C ALA A 90 40.89 20.21 21.72
N GLN A 91 40.78 21.47 21.28
CA GLN A 91 41.70 22.56 21.63
C GLN A 91 41.35 23.26 22.97
N GLY A 92 40.37 22.74 23.73
CA GLY A 92 39.95 23.32 25.00
C GLY A 92 39.06 24.55 24.89
N VAL A 93 38.55 24.88 23.71
CA VAL A 93 37.59 25.98 23.54
C VAL A 93 36.23 25.54 24.06
N SER A 94 35.72 26.25 25.08
CA SER A 94 34.41 25.99 25.65
C SER A 94 33.32 26.38 24.65
N VAL A 95 32.74 25.37 24.00
CA VAL A 95 31.58 25.56 23.13
C VAL A 95 30.33 25.42 23.97
N SER A 96 29.62 26.53 24.17
CA SER A 96 28.27 26.48 24.76
C SER A 96 27.37 25.72 23.81
N GLU A 97 27.15 24.43 24.10
CA GLU A 97 26.04 23.71 23.50
C GLU A 97 24.79 24.39 24.04
N SER A 98 24.20 25.27 23.22
CA SER A 98 22.85 25.77 23.48
C SER A 98 22.00 24.53 23.74
N ALA A 99 21.65 24.32 25.01
CA ALA A 99 20.82 23.22 25.44
C ALA A 99 19.62 23.27 24.51
N ALA A 100 19.47 22.25 23.67
CA ALA A 100 18.39 22.16 22.72
C ALA A 100 17.14 22.51 23.53
N ARG A 101 16.51 23.65 23.24
CA ARG A 101 15.21 23.95 23.83
C ARG A 101 14.40 22.70 23.53
N VAL A 102 14.03 21.98 24.59
CA VAL A 102 12.98 20.98 24.53
C VAL A 102 11.74 21.82 24.29
N GLY A 103 11.59 22.30 23.06
CA GLY A 103 10.33 22.79 22.58
C GLY A 103 9.39 21.62 22.79
N SER A 104 8.28 21.86 23.48
CA SER A 104 7.17 20.94 23.38
C SER A 104 6.97 20.74 21.89
N LEU A 105 7.32 19.56 21.39
CA LEU A 105 7.08 19.20 20.00
C LEU A 105 5.57 19.33 19.87
N THR A 106 5.10 20.43 19.29
CA THR A 106 3.76 20.52 18.76
C THR A 106 3.73 19.46 17.70
N TYR A 107 3.29 18.28 18.13
CA TYR A 107 3.46 17.04 17.43
C TYR A 107 2.56 17.15 16.19
N VAL A 108 3.16 17.41 15.04
CA VAL A 108 2.43 17.44 13.77
C VAL A 108 1.99 16.00 13.54
N LYS A 109 0.68 15.79 13.65
CA LYS A 109 0.03 14.54 13.29
C LYS A 109 0.36 14.26 11.82
N GLU A 110 1.37 13.45 11.58
CA GLU A 110 1.68 12.99 10.24
C GLU A 110 0.49 12.14 9.79
N ASP A 111 -0.23 12.58 8.75
CA ASP A 111 -1.28 11.76 8.14
C ASP A 111 -0.61 10.53 7.52
N LEU A 112 -0.80 9.39 8.16
CA LEU A 112 -0.28 8.11 7.70
C LEU A 112 -1.36 7.46 6.84
N SER A 113 -1.08 7.35 5.55
CA SER A 113 -1.99 6.73 4.59
C SER A 113 -2.08 5.22 4.81
N SER A 114 -3.30 4.70 4.75
CA SER A 114 -3.57 3.27 4.65
C SER A 114 -3.97 2.93 3.22
N TYR A 115 -3.72 1.69 2.81
CA TYR A 115 -3.94 1.25 1.43
C TYR A 115 -4.72 -0.06 1.40
N LEU A 116 -5.64 -0.14 0.45
CA LEU A 116 -6.40 -1.34 0.12
C LEU A 116 -5.95 -1.81 -1.27
N GLY A 117 -5.50 -3.06 -1.36
CA GLY A 117 -5.25 -3.73 -2.62
C GLY A 117 -6.55 -4.25 -3.23
N THR A 118 -6.62 -4.32 -4.56
CA THR A 118 -7.71 -5.01 -5.28
C THR A 118 -7.89 -6.42 -4.71
N PRO A 119 -9.12 -6.86 -4.43
CA PRO A 119 -9.38 -8.26 -4.15
C PRO A 119 -8.88 -9.14 -5.28
N LEU A 120 -8.13 -10.18 -4.92
CA LEU A 120 -7.54 -11.13 -5.84
C LEU A 120 -8.40 -12.38 -5.97
N ALA A 121 -8.01 -13.22 -6.93
CA ALA A 121 -8.52 -14.57 -7.03
C ALA A 121 -8.40 -15.33 -5.69
N MET A 122 -9.32 -16.28 -5.46
CA MET A 122 -9.38 -17.15 -4.28
C MET A 122 -9.69 -16.43 -2.96
N GLY A 123 -10.08 -15.15 -3.02
CA GLY A 123 -10.38 -14.36 -1.82
C GLY A 123 -9.15 -13.85 -1.10
N LEU A 124 -8.00 -13.80 -1.80
CA LEU A 124 -6.79 -13.15 -1.30
C LEU A 124 -6.88 -11.63 -1.44
N ARG A 125 -6.21 -10.92 -0.53
CA ARG A 125 -6.18 -9.46 -0.53
C ARG A 125 -4.97 -8.93 0.22
N MET A 126 -4.41 -7.85 -0.29
CA MET A 126 -3.36 -7.12 0.42
C MET A 126 -3.94 -5.87 1.07
N VAL A 127 -3.57 -5.62 2.33
CA VAL A 127 -3.94 -4.41 3.08
C VAL A 127 -2.68 -3.84 3.71
N ILE A 128 -2.53 -2.51 3.64
CA ILE A 128 -1.49 -1.79 4.37
C ILE A 128 -2.16 -0.84 5.34
N LEU A 129 -1.97 -1.06 6.64
CA LEU A 129 -2.46 -0.20 7.70
C LEU A 129 -1.28 0.53 8.32
N SER A 130 -1.27 1.86 8.23
CA SER A 130 -0.21 2.69 8.82
C SER A 130 -0.78 3.54 9.96
N GLY A 131 -0.06 3.62 11.06
CA GLY A 131 -0.41 4.46 12.19
C GLY A 131 0.72 4.55 13.19
N ARG A 132 0.44 5.00 14.41
CA ARG A 132 1.43 5.01 15.49
C ARG A 132 1.18 3.86 16.46
N CYS A 133 2.23 3.14 16.80
CA CYS A 133 2.24 2.10 17.82
C CYS A 133 3.47 2.34 18.70
N ASP A 134 3.30 2.32 20.02
CA ASP A 134 4.38 2.53 20.99
C ASP A 134 5.23 3.81 20.75
N GLY A 135 4.57 4.89 20.31
CA GLY A 135 5.21 6.18 20.05
C GLY A 135 5.96 6.28 18.71
N ALA A 136 6.14 5.19 17.98
CA ALA A 136 6.78 5.13 16.66
C ALA A 136 5.74 5.03 15.53
N VAL A 137 6.12 5.44 14.32
CA VAL A 137 5.29 5.16 13.13
C VAL A 137 5.44 3.68 12.83
N THR A 138 4.34 2.98 12.57
CA THR A 138 4.34 1.55 12.26
C THR A 138 3.39 1.31 11.09
N SER A 139 3.83 0.54 10.10
CA SER A 139 2.96 0.01 9.05
C SER A 139 2.85 -1.50 9.19
N CYS A 140 1.62 -1.99 9.19
CA CYS A 140 1.25 -3.38 9.06
C CYS A 140 1.01 -3.68 7.58
N TYR A 141 1.73 -4.66 7.05
CA TYR A 141 1.47 -5.27 5.74
C TYR A 141 0.75 -6.60 6.00
N ALA A 142 -0.46 -6.74 5.48
CA ALA A 142 -1.26 -7.94 5.68
C ALA A 142 -1.65 -8.55 4.33
N VAL A 143 -1.48 -9.86 4.21
CA VAL A 143 -2.11 -10.69 3.20
C VAL A 143 -3.24 -11.44 3.89
N LEU A 144 -4.45 -11.18 3.43
CA LEU A 144 -5.70 -11.62 4.01
C LEU A 144 -6.36 -12.61 3.06
N HIS A 145 -7.03 -13.62 3.62
CA HIS A 145 -7.82 -14.59 2.90
C HIS A 145 -9.22 -14.65 3.49
N GLU A 146 -10.25 -14.54 2.66
CA GLU A 146 -11.65 -14.47 3.13
C GLU A 146 -12.10 -15.73 3.88
N SER A 147 -11.77 -16.93 3.40
CA SER A 147 -12.07 -18.19 4.09
C SER A 147 -10.99 -18.66 5.05
N GLU A 148 -9.69 -18.41 4.81
CA GLU A 148 -8.58 -18.91 5.64
C GLU A 148 -8.12 -17.95 6.75
N GLY A 149 -8.55 -16.69 6.70
CA GLY A 149 -8.19 -15.66 7.67
C GLY A 149 -6.87 -14.96 7.31
N VAL A 150 -6.01 -14.68 8.29
CA VAL A 150 -4.72 -14.01 8.05
C VAL A 150 -3.72 -15.01 7.45
N ASP A 151 -3.25 -14.76 6.23
CA ASP A 151 -2.20 -15.55 5.58
C ASP A 151 -0.81 -15.04 5.99
N GLN A 152 -0.58 -13.74 5.84
CA GLN A 152 0.67 -13.08 6.25
C GLN A 152 0.39 -11.77 6.94
N LEU A 153 1.27 -11.43 7.88
CA LEU A 153 1.17 -10.22 8.67
C LEU A 153 2.58 -9.81 9.10
N MET A 154 3.02 -8.63 8.65
CA MET A 154 4.36 -8.11 8.89
C MET A 154 4.30 -6.68 9.42
N ALA A 155 5.05 -6.42 10.49
CA ALA A 155 5.18 -5.10 11.09
C ALA A 155 6.49 -4.42 10.68
N VAL A 156 6.40 -3.19 10.15
CA VAL A 156 7.58 -2.38 9.84
C VAL A 156 7.54 -1.10 10.66
N LYS A 157 8.61 -0.86 11.44
CA LYS A 157 8.79 0.35 12.25
C LYS A 157 9.43 1.49 11.43
N ASP A 158 8.96 2.70 11.71
CA ASP A 158 9.30 3.97 11.07
C ASP A 158 9.45 3.92 9.54
N PRO A 159 8.48 3.34 8.81
CA PRO A 159 8.51 3.33 7.35
C PRO A 159 8.38 4.77 6.85
N SER A 160 9.34 5.20 6.02
CA SER A 160 9.20 6.47 5.32
C SER A 160 8.10 6.38 4.25
N ARG A 161 7.37 7.47 4.01
CA ARG A 161 6.37 7.56 2.93
C ARG A 161 6.96 7.17 1.57
N SER A 162 8.23 7.53 1.32
CA SER A 162 8.95 7.17 0.09
C SER A 162 9.18 5.66 -0.01
N ARG A 163 9.57 5.00 1.09
CA ARG A 163 9.73 3.55 1.15
C ARG A 163 8.40 2.84 0.93
N LEU A 164 7.33 3.31 1.54
CA LEU A 164 5.99 2.74 1.36
C LEU A 164 5.52 2.85 -0.10
N ARG A 165 5.62 4.03 -0.72
CA ARG A 165 5.30 4.23 -2.15
C ARG A 165 6.21 3.42 -3.07
N LYS A 166 7.45 3.15 -2.66
CA LYS A 166 8.37 2.30 -3.44
C LYS A 166 7.90 0.84 -3.38
N ILE A 167 7.58 0.32 -2.20
CA ILE A 167 7.05 -1.05 -2.02
C ILE A 167 5.75 -1.24 -2.80
N ILE A 168 4.81 -0.29 -2.71
CA ILE A 168 3.55 -0.34 -3.48
C ILE A 168 3.85 -0.41 -4.99
N ARG A 169 4.69 0.50 -5.49
CA ARG A 169 5.07 0.49 -6.92
C ARG A 169 5.78 -0.79 -7.32
N GLU A 170 6.64 -1.35 -6.45
CA GLU A 170 7.33 -2.61 -6.72
C GLU A 170 6.32 -3.74 -6.87
N ILE A 171 5.35 -3.88 -5.96
CA ILE A 171 4.27 -4.87 -6.04
C ILE A 171 3.42 -4.68 -7.30
N GLU A 172 2.98 -3.45 -7.58
CA GLU A 172 2.17 -3.11 -8.76
C GLU A 172 2.92 -3.34 -10.07
N SER A 173 4.26 -3.19 -10.06
CA SER A 173 5.09 -3.29 -11.26
C SER A 173 5.55 -4.70 -11.62
N GLN A 174 5.29 -5.71 -10.77
CA GLN A 174 5.76 -7.07 -11.03
C GLN A 174 5.12 -7.63 -12.31
N PRO A 175 5.86 -7.70 -13.44
CA PRO A 175 5.28 -8.06 -14.74
C PRO A 175 4.93 -9.55 -14.83
N ASN A 176 5.48 -10.34 -13.89
CA ASN A 176 5.38 -11.79 -13.82
C ASN A 176 4.56 -12.27 -12.61
N GLY A 177 3.95 -11.38 -11.84
CA GLY A 177 3.00 -11.79 -10.81
C GLY A 177 1.74 -12.31 -11.50
N GLU A 178 1.39 -13.57 -11.28
CA GLU A 178 0.20 -14.22 -11.85
C GLU A 178 -1.11 -13.48 -11.52
N ILE A 179 -1.09 -12.54 -10.56
CA ILE A 179 -2.23 -11.70 -10.22
C ILE A 179 -1.81 -10.24 -10.00
N PRO A 180 -2.24 -9.29 -10.85
CA PRO A 180 -1.94 -7.88 -10.68
C PRO A 180 -2.74 -7.28 -9.51
N VAL A 181 -2.03 -6.70 -8.53
CA VAL A 181 -2.63 -5.97 -7.41
C VAL A 181 -2.55 -4.47 -7.71
N ARG A 182 -3.66 -3.74 -7.56
CA ARG A 182 -3.66 -2.27 -7.55
C ARG A 182 -3.94 -1.77 -6.14
N PHE A 183 -3.12 -0.87 -5.63
CA PHE A 183 -3.36 -0.24 -4.33
C PHE A 183 -4.03 1.12 -4.49
N VAL A 184 -5.01 1.38 -3.65
CA VAL A 184 -5.63 2.70 -3.50
C VAL A 184 -5.57 3.12 -2.05
N GLU A 185 -5.38 4.42 -1.82
CA GLU A 185 -5.45 4.97 -0.47
C GLU A 185 -6.88 4.84 0.08
N CYS A 186 -7.00 4.41 1.33
CA CYS A 186 -8.28 4.16 1.99
C CYS A 186 -8.28 4.70 3.43
N PRO A 187 -9.46 4.95 4.01
CA PRO A 187 -9.56 5.25 5.43
C PRO A 187 -8.94 4.13 6.29
N PRO A 188 -8.17 4.45 7.34
CA PRO A 188 -7.56 3.43 8.20
C PRO A 188 -8.60 2.53 8.89
N GLU A 189 -9.82 3.00 9.08
CA GLU A 189 -10.96 2.23 9.60
C GLU A 189 -11.33 1.06 8.68
N LEU A 190 -11.34 1.27 7.35
CA LEU A 190 -11.61 0.20 6.39
C LEU A 190 -10.50 -0.85 6.42
N ALA A 191 -9.24 -0.41 6.39
CA ALA A 191 -8.09 -1.32 6.50
C ALA A 191 -8.13 -2.15 7.79
N ARG A 192 -8.43 -1.52 8.93
CA ARG A 192 -8.62 -2.20 10.22
C ARG A 192 -9.75 -3.21 10.17
N GLN A 193 -10.93 -2.84 9.64
CA GLN A 193 -12.08 -3.73 9.54
C GLN A 193 -11.72 -5.00 8.75
N ARG A 194 -11.04 -4.88 7.61
CA ARG A 194 -10.63 -6.05 6.80
C ARG A 194 -9.67 -6.98 7.55
N ILE A 195 -8.68 -6.39 8.24
CA ILE A 195 -7.73 -7.15 9.05
C ILE A 195 -8.46 -7.86 10.21
N GLN A 196 -9.35 -7.17 10.92
CA GLN A 196 -10.13 -7.73 12.03
C GLN A 196 -11.07 -8.86 11.58
N GLN A 197 -11.75 -8.70 10.44
CA GLN A 197 -12.58 -9.76 9.84
C GLN A 197 -11.75 -11.02 9.58
N SER A 198 -10.57 -10.86 8.99
CA SER A 198 -9.68 -11.99 8.70
C SER A 198 -9.11 -12.63 9.96
N ILE A 199 -8.82 -11.86 11.01
CA ILE A 199 -8.44 -12.37 12.33
C ILE A 199 -9.57 -13.18 12.95
N ALA A 200 -10.82 -12.74 12.84
CA ALA A 200 -11.97 -13.47 13.36
C ALA A 200 -12.11 -14.83 12.68
N VAL A 201 -11.99 -14.89 11.35
CA VAL A 201 -11.96 -16.14 10.57
C VAL A 201 -10.79 -17.03 11.02
N HIS A 202 -9.59 -16.46 11.15
CA HIS A 202 -8.38 -17.19 11.56
C HIS A 202 -8.55 -17.83 12.95
N ARG A 203 -9.13 -17.10 13.91
CA ARG A 203 -9.41 -17.57 15.27
C ARG A 203 -10.52 -18.62 15.30
N ALA A 204 -11.58 -18.46 14.50
CA ALA A 204 -12.67 -19.44 14.41
C ALA A 204 -12.15 -20.81 13.94
N LYS A 205 -11.06 -20.83 13.15
CA LYS A 205 -10.35 -22.05 12.73
C LYS A 205 -9.39 -22.61 13.77
N GLY A 206 -9.27 -22.02 14.96
CA GLY A 206 -8.40 -22.49 16.04
C GLY A 206 -6.90 -22.33 15.75
N ARG A 207 -6.53 -21.48 14.78
CA ARG A 207 -5.12 -21.26 14.40
C ARG A 207 -4.49 -20.15 15.24
N ALA A 208 -3.19 -20.30 15.52
CA ALA A 208 -2.41 -19.25 16.18
C ALA A 208 -2.15 -18.11 15.21
N LEU A 209 -2.35 -16.87 15.67
CA LEU A 209 -2.08 -15.68 14.85
C LEU A 209 -0.56 -15.53 14.58
N PRO A 210 -0.17 -14.89 13.47
CA PRO A 210 1.23 -14.61 13.17
C PRO A 210 1.95 -13.86 14.31
N THR A 211 3.24 -14.14 14.50
CA THR A 211 4.07 -13.61 15.61
C THR A 211 4.01 -12.08 15.72
N ASP A 212 3.99 -11.38 14.59
CA ASP A 212 3.96 -9.92 14.55
C ASP A 212 2.64 -9.31 15.08
N TYR A 213 1.57 -10.11 15.21
CA TYR A 213 0.27 -9.62 15.66
C TYR A 213 0.34 -8.90 17.00
N SER A 214 1.09 -9.42 17.98
CA SER A 214 1.20 -8.76 19.29
C SER A 214 1.76 -7.35 19.21
N HIS A 215 2.67 -7.08 18.26
CA HIS A 215 3.32 -5.79 18.09
C HIS A 215 2.41 -4.75 17.42
N ILE A 216 1.50 -5.20 16.54
CA ILE A 216 0.60 -4.30 15.81
C ILE A 216 -0.84 -4.34 16.33
N LYS A 217 -1.12 -5.14 17.36
CA LYS A 217 -2.42 -5.22 18.00
C LYS A 217 -2.98 -3.84 18.38
N PRO A 218 -2.22 -2.90 18.97
CA PRO A 218 -2.75 -1.55 19.26
C PRO A 218 -3.18 -0.78 18.00
N LEU A 219 -2.51 -1.01 16.88
CA LEU A 219 -2.85 -0.40 15.60
C LEU A 219 -4.12 -1.02 15.00
N ILE A 220 -4.27 -2.34 15.08
CA ILE A 220 -5.45 -3.06 14.57
C ILE A 220 -6.69 -2.79 15.43
N ASP A 221 -6.52 -2.76 16.75
CA ASP A 221 -7.60 -2.62 17.73
C ASP A 221 -7.96 -1.15 18.02
N GLY A 222 -7.31 -0.20 17.33
CA GLY A 222 -7.59 1.22 17.55
C GLY A 222 -9.04 1.58 17.28
N ASP A 223 -9.48 2.71 17.82
CA ASP A 223 -10.87 3.17 17.75
C ASP A 223 -11.28 3.61 16.34
N GLY A 224 -12.56 3.41 16.03
CA GLY A 224 -13.19 3.82 14.76
C GLY A 224 -13.64 2.63 13.93
N LEU A 225 -14.92 2.32 14.02
CA LEU A 225 -15.59 1.48 13.02
C LEU A 225 -16.12 2.41 11.93
N ILE A 226 -15.94 2.02 10.67
CA ILE A 226 -16.59 2.70 9.58
C ILE A 226 -18.05 2.22 9.51
N HIS A 227 -18.98 3.16 9.51
CA HIS A 227 -20.40 2.86 9.30
C HIS A 227 -20.68 2.87 7.79
N GLY A 228 -20.89 1.67 7.23
CA GLY A 228 -21.07 1.48 5.80
C GLY A 228 -19.75 1.54 5.02
N HIS A 229 -19.80 1.17 3.74
CA HIS A 229 -18.62 1.13 2.90
C HIS A 229 -18.29 2.52 2.32
N PRO A 230 -17.03 2.98 2.31
CA PRO A 230 -16.68 4.33 1.87
C PRO A 230 -16.94 4.56 0.38
N VAL A 231 -17.10 3.50 -0.42
CA VAL A 231 -17.44 3.62 -1.84
C VAL A 231 -18.72 4.42 -2.09
N PHE A 232 -19.70 4.38 -1.18
CA PHE A 232 -20.94 5.14 -1.36
C PHE A 232 -20.72 6.64 -1.21
N ALA A 233 -19.73 7.07 -0.43
CA ALA A 233 -19.32 8.48 -0.38
C ALA A 233 -18.59 8.90 -1.66
N GLU A 234 -17.82 8.01 -2.27
CA GLU A 234 -17.11 8.26 -3.53
C GLU A 234 -18.05 8.34 -4.74
N LEU A 235 -19.06 7.46 -4.80
CA LEU A 235 -19.98 7.34 -5.93
C LEU A 235 -21.25 8.20 -5.79
N GLY A 236 -21.65 8.53 -4.55
CA GLY A 236 -22.91 9.22 -4.29
C GLY A 236 -24.13 8.32 -4.51
N ALA A 237 -25.20 8.89 -5.07
CA ALA A 237 -26.43 8.16 -5.33
C ALA A 237 -26.24 7.15 -6.47
N LEU A 238 -26.61 5.90 -6.20
CA LEU A 238 -26.49 4.80 -7.16
C LEU A 238 -27.81 4.59 -7.92
N ASP A 239 -27.71 4.47 -9.24
CA ASP A 239 -28.82 4.06 -10.11
C ASP A 239 -29.02 2.54 -10.05
N GLU A 240 -30.15 2.10 -9.50
CA GLU A 240 -30.50 0.68 -9.39
C GLU A 240 -30.62 -0.02 -10.75
N GLN A 241 -30.91 0.72 -11.83
CA GLN A 241 -31.05 0.13 -13.17
C GLN A 241 -29.74 -0.48 -13.70
N LEU A 242 -28.60 -0.08 -13.13
CA LEU A 242 -27.29 -0.64 -13.46
C LEU A 242 -27.16 -2.13 -13.11
N ILE A 243 -28.05 -2.69 -12.28
CA ILE A 243 -28.05 -4.13 -11.97
C ILE A 243 -28.21 -5.00 -13.22
N ALA A 244 -28.96 -4.52 -14.23
CA ALA A 244 -29.16 -5.23 -15.49
C ALA A 244 -27.84 -5.44 -16.27
N ARG A 245 -26.83 -4.62 -15.99
CA ARG A 245 -25.50 -4.65 -16.61
C ARG A 245 -24.46 -5.38 -15.75
N SER A 246 -24.86 -5.95 -14.61
CA SER A 246 -23.93 -6.58 -13.66
C SER A 246 -23.10 -7.73 -14.27
N ALA A 247 -23.59 -8.40 -15.31
CA ALA A 247 -22.82 -9.42 -16.02
C ALA A 247 -21.57 -8.86 -16.73
N GLU A 248 -21.54 -7.57 -17.08
CA GLU A 248 -20.38 -6.91 -17.69
C GLU A 248 -19.13 -6.99 -16.80
N LEU A 249 -19.31 -7.08 -15.47
CA LEU A 249 -18.22 -7.18 -14.50
C LEU A 249 -17.34 -8.42 -14.73
N LEU A 250 -17.89 -9.53 -15.23
CA LEU A 250 -17.16 -10.79 -15.47
C LEU A 250 -16.16 -10.68 -16.61
N GLY A 251 -16.43 -9.80 -17.58
CA GLY A 251 -15.57 -9.55 -18.74
C GLY A 251 -14.70 -8.29 -18.59
N HIS A 252 -14.95 -7.48 -17.56
CA HIS A 252 -14.30 -6.18 -17.44
C HIS A 252 -12.79 -6.31 -17.23
N ARG A 253 -12.05 -5.65 -18.12
CA ARG A 253 -10.61 -5.43 -17.99
C ARG A 253 -10.41 -3.95 -17.81
N THR A 254 -9.57 -3.59 -16.85
CA THR A 254 -9.23 -2.19 -16.63
C THR A 254 -8.34 -1.67 -17.76
N SER A 255 -8.27 -0.35 -17.89
CA SER A 255 -7.54 0.32 -18.99
C SER A 255 -6.05 -0.02 -19.04
N ASP A 256 -5.47 -0.46 -17.93
CA ASP A 256 -4.11 -0.96 -17.79
C ASP A 256 -3.98 -2.48 -18.08
N GLY A 257 -5.04 -3.10 -18.62
CA GLY A 257 -5.07 -4.50 -19.04
C GLY A 257 -5.32 -5.49 -17.92
N TYR A 258 -5.46 -5.02 -16.67
CA TYR A 258 -5.66 -5.88 -15.51
C TYR A 258 -7.10 -6.39 -15.43
N LYS A 259 -7.26 -7.65 -15.02
CA LYS A 259 -8.57 -8.17 -14.61
C LYS A 259 -8.80 -7.74 -13.16
N HIS A 260 -9.32 -6.53 -12.93
CA HIS A 260 -9.83 -6.18 -11.60
C HIS A 260 -11.19 -6.85 -11.42
N GLY A 261 -11.18 -8.12 -11.04
CA GLY A 261 -12.37 -8.94 -11.01
C GLY A 261 -12.59 -9.61 -9.65
N PRO A 262 -13.53 -9.13 -8.81
CA PRO A 262 -14.28 -10.01 -7.91
C PRO A 262 -15.11 -11.03 -8.71
N ALA A 263 -15.24 -10.75 -10.00
CA ALA A 263 -15.87 -11.48 -11.07
C ALA A 263 -14.97 -12.57 -11.69
N ASP A 264 -13.75 -12.76 -11.17
CA ASP A 264 -12.96 -13.91 -11.56
C ASP A 264 -13.58 -15.19 -10.95
N ARG A 265 -13.70 -16.24 -11.78
CA ARG A 265 -14.22 -17.59 -11.44
C ARG A 265 -13.54 -18.21 -10.22
N SER A 266 -12.47 -17.59 -9.75
CA SER A 266 -11.80 -17.74 -8.48
C SER A 266 -12.66 -17.82 -7.22
N LEU A 267 -13.93 -17.38 -7.25
CA LEU A 267 -14.91 -17.68 -6.19
C LEU A 267 -15.19 -19.19 -6.08
N LEU A 268 -14.93 -19.92 -7.16
CA LEU A 268 -15.17 -21.34 -7.28
C LEU A 268 -13.84 -22.05 -7.15
N THR A 269 -13.66 -22.73 -6.03
CA THR A 269 -12.55 -23.66 -5.86
C THR A 269 -12.58 -24.70 -6.98
N ARG A 270 -11.43 -25.29 -7.29
CA ARG A 270 -11.34 -26.38 -8.27
C ARG A 270 -12.33 -27.50 -7.96
N ASP A 271 -12.48 -27.83 -6.68
CA ASP A 271 -13.42 -28.86 -6.20
C ASP A 271 -14.87 -28.49 -6.52
N LEU A 272 -15.26 -27.23 -6.30
CA LEU A 272 -16.61 -26.76 -6.61
C LEU A 272 -16.86 -26.73 -8.14
N GLN A 273 -15.86 -26.35 -8.93
CA GLN A 273 -15.96 -26.42 -10.40
C GLN A 273 -16.17 -27.87 -10.87
N LEU A 274 -15.46 -28.82 -10.28
CA LEU A 274 -15.60 -30.24 -10.58
C LEU A 274 -16.97 -30.77 -10.16
N GLU A 275 -17.47 -30.36 -8.99
CA GLU A 275 -18.81 -30.70 -8.50
C GLU A 275 -19.91 -30.16 -9.44
N ILE A 276 -19.83 -28.88 -9.83
CA ILE A 276 -20.74 -28.26 -10.79
C ILE A 276 -20.72 -29.04 -12.10
N HIS A 277 -19.52 -29.35 -12.61
CA HIS A 277 -19.39 -30.12 -13.83
C HIS A 277 -20.06 -31.50 -13.72
N GLN A 278 -19.83 -32.23 -12.63
CA GLN A 278 -20.45 -33.54 -12.41
C GLN A 278 -21.97 -33.45 -12.33
N ARG A 279 -22.53 -32.44 -11.65
CA ARG A 279 -23.98 -32.22 -11.55
C ARG A 279 -24.60 -32.00 -12.93
N LEU A 280 -23.95 -31.20 -13.77
CA LEU A 280 -24.45 -30.89 -15.12
C LEU A 280 -24.32 -32.08 -16.07
N THR A 281 -23.23 -32.86 -15.98
CA THR A 281 -23.08 -34.11 -16.73
C THR A 281 -24.17 -35.11 -16.34
N ASN A 282 -24.44 -35.29 -15.04
CA ASN A 282 -25.53 -36.15 -14.56
C ASN A 282 -26.91 -35.67 -15.06
N ALA A 283 -27.13 -34.36 -15.14
CA ALA A 283 -28.35 -33.79 -15.69
C ALA A 283 -28.51 -34.08 -17.19
N ALA A 284 -27.41 -34.06 -17.94
CA ALA A 284 -27.38 -34.33 -19.38
C ALA A 284 -27.53 -35.82 -19.74
N GLU A 285 -26.92 -36.73 -18.96
CA GLU A 285 -26.83 -38.18 -19.22
C GLU A 285 -28.01 -39.00 -18.67
N SER A 286 -29.07 -38.35 -18.19
CA SER A 286 -30.19 -39.05 -17.58
C SER A 286 -30.77 -40.15 -18.48
N PRO A 287 -31.06 -41.35 -17.94
CA PRO A 287 -31.47 -42.52 -18.72
C PRO A 287 -32.87 -42.42 -19.35
N VAL A 288 -33.59 -41.33 -19.11
CA VAL A 288 -34.85 -41.04 -19.80
C VAL A 288 -34.51 -40.57 -21.21
N VAL A 289 -35.10 -41.21 -22.24
CA VAL A 289 -34.98 -40.75 -23.63
C VAL A 289 -35.61 -39.37 -23.74
N LEU A 290 -34.78 -38.33 -23.70
CA LEU A 290 -35.15 -36.94 -23.85
C LEU A 290 -34.75 -36.44 -25.23
N ASP A 291 -35.56 -35.56 -25.81
CA ASP A 291 -35.13 -34.73 -26.93
C ASP A 291 -34.13 -33.65 -26.46
N ASP A 292 -33.48 -32.99 -27.42
CA ASP A 292 -32.45 -31.98 -27.11
C ASP A 292 -33.01 -30.75 -26.38
N VAL A 293 -34.29 -30.43 -26.56
CA VAL A 293 -34.96 -29.30 -25.90
C VAL A 293 -35.14 -29.61 -24.41
N GLN A 294 -35.68 -30.79 -24.09
CA GLN A 294 -35.85 -31.28 -22.73
C GLN A 294 -34.51 -31.42 -22.00
N ARG A 295 -33.45 -31.84 -22.70
CA ARG A 295 -32.10 -31.91 -22.13
C ARG A 295 -31.60 -30.51 -21.76
N ARG A 296 -31.74 -29.52 -22.64
CA ARG A 296 -31.37 -28.12 -22.37
C ARG A 296 -32.16 -27.53 -21.21
N GLU A 297 -33.47 -27.73 -21.17
CA GLU A 297 -34.32 -27.27 -20.06
C GLU A 297 -33.87 -27.86 -18.73
N ARG A 298 -33.51 -29.15 -18.71
CA ARG A 298 -33.00 -29.79 -17.50
C ARG A 298 -31.65 -29.24 -17.05
N ILE A 299 -30.72 -29.03 -17.98
CA ILE A 299 -29.43 -28.40 -17.68
C ILE A 299 -29.64 -26.98 -17.13
N GLN A 300 -30.56 -26.22 -17.73
CA GLN A 300 -30.92 -24.87 -17.27
C GLN A 300 -31.49 -24.89 -15.84
N LEU A 301 -32.41 -25.82 -15.54
CA LEU A 301 -32.96 -25.99 -14.19
C LEU A 301 -31.87 -26.37 -13.18
N GLU A 302 -30.93 -27.24 -13.56
CA GLU A 302 -29.82 -27.63 -12.69
C GLU A 302 -28.86 -26.45 -12.43
N LEU A 303 -28.57 -25.65 -13.46
CA LEU A 303 -27.81 -24.41 -13.31
C LEU A 303 -28.49 -23.43 -12.35
N GLU A 304 -29.82 -23.27 -12.41
CA GLU A 304 -30.56 -22.45 -11.45
C GLU A 304 -30.45 -22.99 -10.02
N HIS A 305 -30.53 -24.31 -9.84
CA HIS A 305 -30.31 -24.93 -8.52
C HIS A 305 -28.91 -24.64 -8.00
N ILE A 306 -27.87 -24.83 -8.82
CA ILE A 306 -26.49 -24.53 -8.47
C ILE A 306 -26.33 -23.06 -8.05
N VAL A 307 -26.92 -22.12 -8.80
CA VAL A 307 -26.86 -20.70 -8.44
C VAL A 307 -27.54 -20.44 -7.08
N ARG A 308 -28.70 -21.03 -6.81
CA ARG A 308 -29.38 -20.88 -5.51
C ARG A 308 -28.56 -21.50 -4.36
N ASP A 309 -28.01 -22.69 -4.56
CA ASP A 309 -27.21 -23.42 -3.57
C ASP A 309 -25.94 -22.63 -3.22
N LEU A 310 -25.24 -22.16 -4.25
CA LEU A 310 -23.98 -21.45 -4.09
C LEU A 310 -24.18 -20.07 -3.47
N PHE A 311 -25.18 -19.30 -3.91
CA PHE A 311 -25.44 -17.95 -3.41
C PHE A 311 -26.40 -17.97 -2.21
N HIS A 312 -26.07 -18.78 -1.21
CA HIS A 312 -26.69 -18.72 0.11
C HIS A 312 -26.28 -17.44 0.87
N VAL A 313 -26.95 -17.14 1.99
CA VAL A 313 -26.83 -15.85 2.71
C VAL A 313 -25.37 -15.45 2.99
N GLU A 314 -24.56 -16.35 3.54
CA GLU A 314 -23.17 -16.05 3.89
C GLU A 314 -22.31 -15.80 2.65
N HIS A 315 -22.45 -16.62 1.60
CA HIS A 315 -21.66 -16.46 0.39
C HIS A 315 -22.05 -15.20 -0.40
N ARG A 316 -23.34 -14.82 -0.39
CA ARG A 316 -23.77 -13.51 -0.92
C ARG A 316 -23.14 -12.35 -0.16
N ALA A 317 -23.09 -12.42 1.17
CA ALA A 317 -22.47 -11.39 1.99
C ALA A 317 -20.97 -11.25 1.66
N LEU A 318 -20.25 -12.36 1.51
CA LEU A 318 -18.84 -12.36 1.09
C LEU A 318 -18.66 -11.74 -0.30
N CYS A 319 -19.46 -12.16 -1.28
CA CYS A 319 -19.41 -11.61 -2.64
C CYS A 319 -19.75 -10.11 -2.66
N ALA A 320 -20.74 -9.68 -1.88
CA ALA A 320 -21.13 -8.28 -1.76
C ALA A 320 -19.97 -7.44 -1.21
N GLU A 321 -19.33 -7.86 -0.12
CA GLU A 321 -18.17 -7.16 0.44
C GLU A 321 -17.03 -7.06 -0.57
N ARG A 322 -16.73 -8.16 -1.28
CA ARG A 322 -15.70 -8.17 -2.33
C ARG A 322 -16.02 -7.19 -3.46
N LEU A 323 -17.27 -7.17 -3.93
CA LEU A 323 -17.75 -6.24 -4.95
C LEU A 323 -17.68 -4.78 -4.47
N LEU A 324 -17.93 -4.50 -3.19
CA LEU A 324 -17.78 -3.16 -2.62
C LEU A 324 -16.33 -2.70 -2.57
N ASP A 325 -15.40 -3.56 -2.16
CA ASP A 325 -13.97 -3.26 -2.16
C ASP A 325 -13.46 -3.03 -3.60
N THR A 326 -13.90 -3.86 -4.56
CA THR A 326 -13.61 -3.64 -5.98
C THR A 326 -14.19 -2.33 -6.47
N ALA A 327 -15.45 -2.03 -6.16
CA ALA A 327 -16.08 -0.78 -6.55
C ALA A 327 -15.29 0.43 -6.01
N PHE A 328 -14.77 0.34 -4.77
CA PHE A 328 -13.93 1.38 -4.21
C PHE A 328 -12.62 1.58 -4.97
N VAL A 329 -11.92 0.50 -5.32
CA VAL A 329 -10.70 0.56 -6.14
C VAL A 329 -11.01 1.14 -7.54
N LEU A 330 -12.08 0.69 -8.18
CA LEU A 330 -12.50 1.19 -9.50
C LEU A 330 -12.84 2.69 -9.45
N ALA A 331 -13.58 3.13 -8.42
CA ALA A 331 -13.91 4.54 -8.23
C ALA A 331 -12.65 5.40 -8.03
N LYS A 332 -11.74 4.96 -7.15
CA LYS A 332 -10.46 5.64 -6.88
C LYS A 332 -9.51 5.67 -8.09
N THR A 333 -9.68 4.75 -9.04
CA THR A 333 -8.91 4.72 -10.29
C THR A 333 -9.63 5.40 -11.47
N GLY A 334 -10.78 6.05 -11.22
CA GLY A 334 -11.52 6.83 -12.23
C GLY A 334 -12.51 6.02 -13.09
N GLN A 335 -12.70 4.73 -12.80
CA GLN A 335 -13.64 3.85 -13.50
C GLN A 335 -15.03 3.89 -12.85
N VAL A 336 -15.62 5.09 -12.77
CA VAL A 336 -16.81 5.39 -11.97
C VAL A 336 -18.05 4.59 -12.40
N GLU A 337 -18.26 4.41 -13.70
CA GLU A 337 -19.43 3.67 -14.21
C GLU A 337 -19.39 2.19 -13.78
N VAL A 338 -18.25 1.52 -14.00
CA VAL A 338 -18.08 0.11 -13.62
C VAL A 338 -18.08 -0.05 -12.10
N ALA A 339 -17.51 0.90 -11.37
CA ALA A 339 -17.61 0.96 -9.92
C ALA A 339 -19.06 1.02 -9.45
N SER A 340 -19.90 1.79 -10.14
CA SER A 340 -21.33 1.91 -9.84
C SER A 340 -22.08 0.61 -10.09
N ILE A 341 -21.80 -0.08 -11.20
CA ILE A 341 -22.35 -1.42 -11.48
C ILE A 341 -21.96 -2.40 -10.36
N ALA A 342 -20.69 -2.42 -9.95
CA ALA A 342 -20.21 -3.29 -8.86
C ALA A 342 -20.88 -2.98 -7.51
N ALA A 343 -21.01 -1.71 -7.15
CA ALA A 343 -21.66 -1.29 -5.90
C ALA A 343 -23.16 -1.62 -5.87
N VAL A 344 -23.88 -1.41 -6.97
CA VAL A 344 -25.30 -1.80 -7.09
C VAL A 344 -25.46 -3.31 -7.00
N THR A 345 -24.59 -4.07 -7.66
CA THR A 345 -24.59 -5.54 -7.62
C THR A 345 -24.35 -6.04 -6.19
N ALA A 346 -23.40 -5.44 -5.47
CA ALA A 346 -23.15 -5.77 -4.07
C ALA A 346 -24.38 -5.50 -3.18
N ARG A 347 -25.03 -4.34 -3.36
CA ARG A 347 -26.25 -3.98 -2.62
C ARG A 347 -27.38 -4.97 -2.90
N ALA A 348 -27.56 -5.38 -4.15
CA ALA A 348 -28.55 -6.40 -4.53
C ALA A 348 -28.28 -7.74 -3.85
N LEU A 349 -27.01 -8.20 -3.79
CA LEU A 349 -26.63 -9.43 -3.11
C LEU A 349 -26.81 -9.38 -1.59
N HIS A 350 -26.56 -8.21 -0.98
CA HIS A 350 -26.66 -8.01 0.46
C HIS A 350 -28.12 -7.91 0.96
N SER A 351 -29.09 -7.73 0.06
CA SER A 351 -30.51 -7.69 0.42
C SER A 351 -30.96 -9.00 1.08
N GLU A 352 -31.72 -8.91 2.18
CA GLU A 352 -32.26 -10.09 2.88
C GLU A 352 -33.12 -10.95 1.95
N ASN A 353 -33.84 -10.31 1.04
CA ASN A 353 -34.71 -10.94 0.04
C ASN A 353 -34.03 -11.09 -1.34
N ALA A 354 -32.70 -11.05 -1.39
CA ALA A 354 -31.98 -11.22 -2.66
C ALA A 354 -32.32 -12.56 -3.31
N ASN A 355 -32.77 -12.52 -4.56
CA ASN A 355 -32.89 -13.68 -5.43
C ASN A 355 -31.68 -13.68 -6.39
N PRO A 356 -30.67 -14.55 -6.20
CA PRO A 356 -29.49 -14.60 -7.05
C PRO A 356 -29.81 -14.78 -8.54
N LEU A 357 -30.94 -15.40 -8.87
CA LEU A 357 -31.36 -15.62 -10.25
C LEU A 357 -31.79 -14.33 -10.97
N GLU A 358 -32.13 -13.29 -10.21
CA GLU A 358 -32.46 -11.96 -10.74
C GLU A 358 -31.23 -11.07 -10.89
N ILE A 359 -30.04 -11.55 -10.50
CA ILE A 359 -28.78 -10.82 -10.55
C ILE A 359 -27.93 -11.40 -11.70
N PRO A 360 -27.85 -10.73 -12.86
CA PRO A 360 -27.13 -11.25 -14.04
C PRO A 360 -25.69 -11.69 -13.74
N TRP A 361 -24.96 -10.95 -12.90
CA TRP A 361 -23.62 -11.33 -12.45
C TRP A 361 -23.57 -12.70 -11.76
N ALA A 362 -24.51 -12.99 -10.86
CA ALA A 362 -24.52 -14.25 -10.12
C ALA A 362 -24.79 -15.44 -11.07
N CYS A 363 -25.79 -15.32 -11.95
CA CYS A 363 -26.07 -16.33 -12.97
C CYS A 363 -24.88 -16.55 -13.90
N GLN A 364 -24.34 -15.48 -14.48
CA GLN A 364 -23.27 -15.57 -15.47
C GLN A 364 -21.93 -16.03 -14.87
N SER A 365 -21.71 -15.82 -13.57
CA SER A 365 -20.53 -16.34 -12.86
C SER A 365 -20.48 -17.88 -12.88
N ILE A 366 -21.64 -18.53 -12.97
CA ILE A 366 -21.79 -19.99 -13.08
C ILE A 366 -21.94 -20.42 -14.53
N TYR A 367 -22.81 -19.76 -15.29
CA TYR A 367 -23.11 -20.17 -16.66
C TYR A 367 -21.88 -20.04 -17.55
N GLY A 368 -21.04 -19.03 -17.29
CA GLY A 368 -19.80 -18.85 -18.04
C GLY A 368 -18.82 -20.03 -17.89
N LEU A 369 -18.90 -20.84 -16.83
CA LEU A 369 -17.98 -21.97 -16.60
C LEU A 369 -18.21 -23.13 -17.56
N VAL A 370 -19.41 -23.22 -18.13
CA VAL A 370 -19.88 -24.42 -18.79
C VAL A 370 -20.41 -24.03 -20.16
N ASP A 371 -19.85 -24.66 -21.19
CA ASP A 371 -20.47 -24.66 -22.51
C ASP A 371 -21.66 -25.62 -22.47
N VAL A 372 -22.86 -25.05 -22.28
CA VAL A 372 -24.12 -25.79 -22.18
C VAL A 372 -24.37 -26.66 -23.41
N ASP A 373 -24.05 -26.16 -24.61
CA ASP A 373 -24.25 -26.93 -25.84
C ASP A 373 -23.29 -28.12 -25.89
N ARG A 374 -22.05 -27.93 -25.45
CA ARG A 374 -21.05 -29.00 -25.38
C ARG A 374 -21.42 -30.08 -24.36
N VAL A 375 -21.86 -29.67 -23.17
CA VAL A 375 -22.36 -30.61 -22.15
C VAL A 375 -23.62 -31.33 -22.62
N ALA A 376 -24.54 -30.63 -23.29
CA ALA A 376 -25.74 -31.25 -23.85
C ALA A 376 -25.42 -32.27 -24.96
N GLN A 377 -24.29 -32.13 -25.65
CA GLN A 377 -23.78 -33.09 -26.64
C GLN A 377 -23.03 -34.27 -26.01
N GLY A 378 -22.85 -34.31 -24.68
CA GLY A 378 -22.07 -35.34 -23.99
C GLY A 378 -20.57 -35.24 -24.26
N LEU A 379 -20.09 -34.08 -24.74
CA LEU A 379 -18.67 -33.85 -24.95
C LEU A 379 -18.01 -33.49 -23.61
N PRO A 380 -16.78 -33.98 -23.33
CA PRO A 380 -16.06 -33.59 -22.14
C PRO A 380 -15.85 -32.06 -22.14
N PRO A 381 -15.78 -31.41 -20.98
CA PRO A 381 -15.54 -29.97 -20.91
C PRO A 381 -14.24 -29.67 -21.64
N GLU A 382 -14.12 -28.49 -22.25
CA GLU A 382 -12.79 -28.05 -22.62
C GLU A 382 -11.99 -27.99 -21.32
N GLU A 383 -10.86 -28.72 -21.28
CA GLU A 383 -9.82 -28.40 -20.32
C GLU A 383 -9.45 -26.95 -20.63
N HIS A 384 -10.07 -26.02 -19.89
CA HIS A 384 -9.54 -24.69 -19.78
C HIS A 384 -8.15 -24.91 -19.20
N VAL A 385 -7.14 -24.89 -20.08
CA VAL A 385 -5.72 -25.03 -19.74
C VAL A 385 -5.51 -24.15 -18.54
N HIS A 386 -5.44 -24.79 -17.37
CA HIS A 386 -5.38 -24.07 -16.12
C HIS A 386 -4.14 -23.18 -16.21
N GLY A 387 -4.31 -21.91 -15.84
CA GLY A 387 -3.15 -21.08 -15.52
C GLY A 387 -2.24 -21.84 -14.55
N PRO A 388 -0.93 -21.56 -14.57
CA PRO A 388 0.08 -22.31 -13.83
C PRO A 388 -0.38 -22.67 -12.41
N ASP A 389 -0.17 -23.94 -12.03
CA ASP A 389 -0.47 -24.43 -10.69
C ASP A 389 0.18 -23.49 -9.66
N PHE A 390 -0.65 -22.86 -8.83
CA PHE A 390 -0.24 -22.03 -7.69
C PHE A 390 0.55 -22.88 -6.71
N ASN A 391 1.86 -22.99 -6.93
CA ASN A 391 2.76 -23.53 -5.94
C ASN A 391 2.88 -22.44 -4.87
N HIS A 392 2.48 -22.72 -3.62
CA HIS A 392 2.63 -21.83 -2.47
C HIS A 392 4.11 -21.62 -2.12
N GLY A 393 4.87 -21.05 -3.06
CA GLY A 393 6.24 -20.62 -2.86
C GLY A 393 6.25 -19.50 -1.85
N GLN A 394 6.85 -19.78 -0.69
CA GLN A 394 7.18 -18.78 0.31
C GLN A 394 7.80 -17.56 -0.37
N VAL A 395 7.10 -16.42 -0.29
CA VAL A 395 7.68 -15.12 -0.64
C VAL A 395 8.73 -14.82 0.42
N HIS A 396 9.95 -15.32 0.22
CA HIS A 396 11.10 -14.93 1.03
C HIS A 396 11.40 -13.46 0.73
N ALA A 397 10.87 -12.57 1.56
CA ALA A 397 11.43 -11.23 1.68
C ALA A 397 12.88 -11.38 2.15
N GLN A 398 13.83 -11.19 1.24
CA GLN A 398 15.26 -11.20 1.56
C GLN A 398 15.57 -10.12 2.60
N GLU A 399 15.84 -10.53 3.83
CA GLU A 399 16.44 -9.70 4.86
C GLU A 399 17.89 -9.37 4.47
N HIS A 400 18.11 -8.24 3.80
CA HIS A 400 19.45 -7.66 3.70
C HIS A 400 19.80 -6.89 4.97
N GLY A 401 20.28 -7.64 5.98
CA GLY A 401 20.99 -7.10 7.14
C GLY A 401 22.47 -7.49 7.11
N HIS A 402 23.34 -6.61 6.60
CA HIS A 402 24.78 -6.72 6.84
C HIS A 402 25.19 -5.62 7.83
N VAL A 403 25.37 -6.04 9.09
CA VAL A 403 26.08 -5.27 10.11
C VAL A 403 27.51 -5.82 10.16
N HIS A 404 28.47 -5.04 9.68
CA HIS A 404 29.88 -5.29 9.94
C HIS A 404 30.19 -4.99 11.41
N GLY A 405 30.51 -6.04 12.19
CA GLY A 405 31.23 -5.91 13.45
C GLY A 405 32.75 -5.88 13.20
N PRO A 406 33.54 -5.16 14.03
CA PRO A 406 34.98 -5.08 13.87
C PRO A 406 35.65 -6.33 14.44
N GLY A 407 36.53 -6.94 13.64
CA GLY A 407 37.43 -7.99 14.10
C GLY A 407 38.47 -7.41 15.06
N CYS A 408 38.55 -7.99 16.25
CA CYS A 408 39.76 -7.98 17.06
C CYS A 408 40.64 -9.11 16.53
N ASP A 409 41.88 -8.80 16.15
CA ASP A 409 42.91 -9.81 15.97
C ASP A 409 44.15 -9.46 16.81
N HIS A 410 44.62 -10.51 17.47
CA HIS A 410 45.84 -10.58 18.24
C HIS A 410 47.08 -10.54 17.34
N GLY A 411 48.09 -9.79 17.79
CA GLY A 411 49.44 -9.74 17.25
C GLY A 411 50.31 -8.87 18.13
#